data_AF-A0A1Q5PTH5-F1
#
_entry.id   AF-A0A1Q5PTH5-F1
#
_cell.length_a   1.000
_cell.length_b   1.000
_cell.length_c   1.000
_cell.angle_alpha   90.00
_cell.angle_beta   90.00
_cell.angle_gamma   90.00
#
_symmetry.space_group_name_H-M   'P 1'
#
loop_
_entity.id
_entity.type
_entity.pdbx_description
1 polymer ?
#
loop_
_entity_poly.entity_id
_entity_poly.type
_entity_poly.pdbx_seq_one_letter_code
_entity_poly.pdbx_strand_id
1 'polypeptide(L)'
;MPVTAAPFDVYEHLTATAARTGQDVRAVALAWAHAQAGDWSWYLAASDIVVALLNPREPRAPLDDCLDLAVELMADPGWPAWVRAALAWRHLGHIRGLYAAELAEASGPANADYRAWIRRLLTRWEEAERSVWDSVPWPGPFVPDPVPGWQAARLLWFETQYPLARQQLAWCRARLRDPRTRGPELGLALRRLWDAGSLTADELAQLAPGWRSRFLRSLGGETFSCLPAVVVYGMALAEFGVPNQLFAHVRERRDRWTDNVYAPLVGWYGSAAEVEEQWGRAVRGGAGWPVLLGATVGRARLDGLSLRRACDLAAAEAGSPAGFLAVALAHGWPRRLWAGRIETAEPQWAVRAAQLAADTSLSPAFRRAATAVCPAPQGSGKTGP
;
A
#
# COMPACT_ATOMS: atom_id res chain seq x y z
N MET A 1 -16.05 -22.27 0.52
CA MET A 1 -16.53 -23.16 -0.57
C MET A 1 -15.47 -24.23 -0.78
N PRO A 2 -15.83 -25.47 -1.13
CA PRO A 2 -14.82 -26.48 -1.39
C PRO A 2 -13.97 -26.02 -2.58
N VAL A 3 -12.65 -26.07 -2.41
CA VAL A 3 -11.69 -25.89 -3.49
C VAL A 3 -11.96 -27.03 -4.48
N THR A 4 -12.66 -26.77 -5.57
CA THR A 4 -12.66 -27.69 -6.71
C THR A 4 -11.22 -27.68 -7.19
N ALA A 5 -10.47 -28.73 -6.84
CA ALA A 5 -9.11 -28.90 -7.30
C ALA A 5 -9.13 -28.80 -8.83
N ALA A 6 -8.39 -27.85 -9.38
CA ALA A 6 -8.15 -27.80 -10.81
C ALA A 6 -7.61 -29.18 -11.25
N PRO A 7 -7.88 -29.62 -12.49
CA PRO A 7 -7.22 -30.82 -13.00
C PRO A 7 -5.71 -30.64 -12.83
N PHE A 8 -5.05 -31.66 -12.25
CA PHE A 8 -3.60 -31.77 -12.32
C PHE A 8 -3.21 -31.75 -13.81
N ASP A 9 -2.14 -31.03 -14.14
CA ASP A 9 -1.50 -31.01 -15.46
C ASP A 9 -2.23 -30.23 -16.57
N VAL A 10 -2.64 -28.98 -16.28
CA VAL A 10 -3.24 -28.07 -17.29
C VAL A 10 -2.29 -27.86 -18.48
N TYR A 11 -0.99 -27.69 -18.22
CA TYR A 11 0.02 -27.57 -19.28
C TYR A 11 -0.02 -28.75 -20.26
N GLU A 12 -0.02 -29.99 -19.73
CA GLU A 12 -0.03 -31.20 -20.55
C GLU A 12 -1.34 -31.32 -21.34
N HIS A 13 -2.47 -31.01 -20.70
CA HIS A 13 -3.78 -31.02 -21.36
C HIS A 13 -3.81 -30.08 -22.57
N LEU A 14 -3.33 -28.84 -22.40
CA LEU A 14 -3.35 -27.82 -23.43
C LEU A 14 -2.42 -28.17 -24.60
N THR A 15 -1.18 -28.54 -24.30
CA THR A 15 -0.18 -28.87 -25.31
C THR A 15 -0.54 -30.16 -26.06
N ALA A 16 -1.01 -31.21 -25.37
CA ALA A 16 -1.44 -32.45 -26.01
C ALA A 16 -2.70 -32.26 -26.88
N THR A 17 -3.65 -31.43 -26.44
CA THR A 17 -4.87 -31.16 -27.22
C THR A 17 -4.55 -30.35 -28.46
N ALA A 18 -3.69 -29.33 -28.36
CA ALA A 18 -3.21 -28.57 -29.52
C ALA A 18 -2.49 -29.49 -30.52
N ALA A 19 -1.57 -30.34 -30.05
CA ALA A 19 -0.84 -31.28 -30.91
C ALA A 19 -1.77 -32.26 -31.63
N ARG A 20 -2.78 -32.81 -30.95
CA ARG A 20 -3.74 -33.76 -31.52
C ARG A 20 -4.72 -33.13 -32.51
N THR A 21 -5.13 -31.89 -32.27
CA THR A 21 -6.16 -31.20 -33.08
C THR A 21 -5.57 -30.33 -34.19
N GLY A 22 -4.27 -30.04 -34.14
CA GLY A 22 -3.62 -29.06 -35.03
C GLY A 22 -4.03 -27.61 -34.76
N GLN A 23 -4.76 -27.35 -33.67
CA GLN A 23 -5.15 -26.01 -33.26
C GLN A 23 -4.01 -25.28 -32.55
N ASP A 24 -4.03 -23.94 -32.64
CA ASP A 24 -3.12 -23.09 -31.87
C ASP A 24 -3.33 -23.23 -30.36
N VAL A 25 -2.25 -23.29 -29.58
CA VAL A 25 -2.30 -23.50 -28.12
C VAL A 25 -3.09 -22.38 -27.44
N ARG A 26 -3.03 -21.13 -27.92
CA ARG A 26 -3.82 -20.02 -27.37
C ARG A 26 -5.31 -20.23 -27.58
N ALA A 27 -5.72 -20.71 -28.75
CA ALA A 27 -7.12 -21.03 -29.01
C ALA A 27 -7.62 -22.16 -28.09
N VAL A 28 -6.82 -23.22 -27.92
CA VAL A 28 -7.14 -24.33 -27.00
C VAL A 28 -7.23 -23.86 -25.56
N ALA A 29 -6.24 -23.09 -25.10
CA ALA A 29 -6.20 -22.55 -23.74
C ALA A 29 -7.37 -21.62 -23.43
N LEU A 30 -7.72 -20.75 -24.39
CA LEU A 30 -8.85 -19.84 -24.26
C LEU A 30 -10.17 -20.62 -24.16
N ALA A 31 -10.39 -21.57 -25.07
CA ALA A 31 -11.60 -22.41 -25.06
C ALA A 31 -11.71 -23.23 -23.77
N TRP A 32 -10.61 -23.84 -23.32
CA TRP A 32 -10.54 -24.56 -22.05
C TRP A 32 -10.86 -23.65 -20.88
N ALA A 33 -10.24 -22.47 -20.79
CA ALA A 33 -10.42 -21.56 -19.67
C ALA A 33 -11.85 -21.03 -19.56
N HIS A 34 -12.52 -20.76 -20.68
CA HIS A 34 -13.94 -20.38 -20.71
C HIS A 34 -14.89 -21.51 -20.30
N ALA A 35 -14.48 -22.77 -20.49
CA ALA A 35 -15.25 -23.92 -20.04
C ALA A 35 -15.12 -24.19 -18.51
N GLN A 36 -14.16 -23.56 -17.83
CA GLN A 36 -13.95 -23.74 -16.38
C GLN A 36 -14.64 -22.67 -15.55
N ALA A 37 -15.23 -23.09 -14.42
CA ALA A 37 -15.70 -22.20 -13.37
C ALA A 37 -14.60 -21.93 -12.32
N GLY A 38 -13.45 -21.44 -12.78
CA GLY A 38 -12.30 -21.15 -11.92
C GLY A 38 -12.48 -19.91 -11.04
N ASP A 39 -11.55 -19.70 -10.12
CA ASP A 39 -11.43 -18.47 -9.32
C ASP A 39 -9.95 -18.07 -9.12
N TRP A 40 -9.69 -17.06 -8.27
CA TRP A 40 -8.34 -16.59 -7.97
C TRP A 40 -7.43 -17.67 -7.34
N SER A 41 -7.99 -18.73 -6.75
CA SER A 41 -7.24 -19.83 -6.15
C SER A 41 -6.69 -20.82 -7.19
N TRP A 42 -7.16 -20.73 -8.44
CA TRP A 42 -6.66 -21.51 -9.58
C TRP A 42 -5.34 -20.94 -10.14
N TYR A 43 -4.49 -20.42 -9.27
CA TYR A 43 -3.25 -19.74 -9.63
C TYR A 43 -2.21 -20.66 -10.29
N LEU A 44 -2.18 -21.97 -9.95
CA LEU A 44 -1.32 -22.95 -10.63
C LEU A 44 -1.78 -23.17 -12.07
N ALA A 45 -3.08 -23.46 -12.25
CA ALA A 45 -3.67 -23.64 -13.58
C ALA A 45 -3.48 -22.40 -14.47
N ALA A 46 -3.62 -21.21 -13.91
CA ALA A 46 -3.37 -19.97 -14.64
C ALA A 46 -1.90 -19.80 -15.03
N SER A 47 -0.95 -20.14 -14.15
CA SER A 47 0.48 -20.20 -14.51
C SER A 47 0.76 -21.24 -15.59
N ASP A 48 0.11 -22.41 -15.55
CA ASP A 48 0.28 -23.46 -16.57
C ASP A 48 -0.21 -23.00 -17.95
N ILE A 49 -1.27 -22.18 -18.02
CA ILE A 49 -1.66 -21.49 -19.26
C ILE A 49 -0.49 -20.66 -19.78
N VAL A 50 0.08 -19.78 -18.94
CA VAL A 50 1.21 -18.91 -19.35
C VAL A 50 2.39 -19.75 -19.85
N VAL A 51 2.76 -20.81 -19.14
CA VAL A 51 3.84 -21.72 -19.54
C VAL A 51 3.54 -22.42 -20.86
N ALA A 52 2.31 -22.92 -21.06
CA ALA A 52 1.90 -23.60 -22.29
C ALA A 52 1.93 -22.65 -23.51
N LEU A 53 1.55 -21.39 -23.32
CA LEU A 53 1.57 -20.37 -24.38
C LEU A 53 3.00 -19.95 -24.76
N LEU A 54 3.90 -19.86 -23.78
CA LEU A 54 5.30 -19.51 -24.03
C LEU A 54 6.08 -20.66 -24.65
N ASN A 55 5.70 -21.91 -24.38
CA ASN A 55 6.54 -23.02 -24.78
C ASN A 55 5.78 -24.30 -25.16
N PRO A 56 5.49 -24.51 -26.45
CA PRO A 56 4.99 -25.81 -26.90
C PRO A 56 6.10 -26.89 -27.02
N ARG A 57 7.41 -26.59 -26.92
CA ARG A 57 8.48 -27.54 -27.34
C ARG A 57 9.84 -27.55 -26.59
N GLU A 58 10.08 -26.71 -25.58
CA GLU A 58 11.38 -26.65 -24.86
C GLU A 58 11.20 -26.39 -23.34
N PRO A 59 12.19 -26.74 -22.49
CA PRO A 59 12.15 -26.44 -21.06
C PRO A 59 12.89 -25.14 -20.77
N ARG A 60 12.18 -24.01 -20.86
CA ARG A 60 12.40 -22.77 -20.08
C ARG A 60 11.36 -21.73 -20.47
N ALA A 61 10.66 -21.20 -19.48
CA ALA A 61 10.09 -19.87 -19.56
C ALA A 61 10.87 -19.02 -18.55
N PRO A 62 11.76 -18.11 -19.01
CA PRO A 62 12.33 -17.09 -18.15
C PRO A 62 11.21 -16.39 -17.36
N LEU A 63 11.45 -16.10 -16.09
CA LEU A 63 10.44 -15.43 -15.25
C LEU A 63 9.99 -14.10 -15.90
N ASP A 64 10.89 -13.40 -16.58
CA ASP A 64 10.62 -12.17 -17.33
C ASP A 64 9.52 -12.37 -18.39
N ASP A 65 9.66 -13.37 -19.25
CA ASP A 65 8.69 -13.69 -20.31
C ASP A 65 7.34 -14.14 -19.73
N CYS A 66 7.39 -14.93 -18.64
CA CYS A 66 6.18 -15.32 -17.90
C CYS A 66 5.40 -14.10 -17.42
N LEU A 67 6.10 -13.10 -16.89
CA LEU A 67 5.48 -11.92 -16.31
C LEU A 67 4.97 -10.96 -17.39
N ASP A 68 5.72 -10.77 -18.47
CA ASP A 68 5.26 -9.95 -19.60
C ASP A 68 3.99 -10.55 -20.23
N LEU A 69 3.95 -11.88 -20.42
CA LEU A 69 2.74 -12.55 -20.90
C LEU A 69 1.62 -12.49 -19.87
N ALA A 70 1.88 -12.72 -18.58
CA ALA A 70 0.85 -12.62 -17.55
C ALA A 70 0.18 -11.23 -17.53
N VAL A 71 0.96 -10.15 -17.70
CA VAL A 71 0.43 -8.78 -17.84
C VAL A 71 -0.46 -8.65 -19.09
N GLU A 72 -0.05 -9.21 -20.23
CA GLU A 72 -0.86 -9.23 -21.45
C GLU A 72 -2.20 -9.95 -21.21
N LEU A 73 -2.18 -11.17 -20.65
CA LEU A 73 -3.41 -11.93 -20.41
C LEU A 73 -4.31 -11.24 -19.37
N MET A 74 -3.73 -10.61 -18.35
CA MET A 74 -4.48 -9.81 -17.36
C MET A 74 -5.15 -8.58 -17.96
N ALA A 75 -4.54 -7.96 -18.97
CA ALA A 75 -5.07 -6.79 -19.65
C ALA A 75 -6.10 -7.15 -20.73
N ASP A 76 -6.02 -8.34 -21.30
CA ASP A 76 -6.88 -8.82 -22.37
C ASP A 76 -8.27 -9.27 -21.83
N PRO A 77 -9.36 -8.55 -22.15
CA PRO A 77 -10.71 -8.90 -21.70
C PRO A 77 -11.25 -10.18 -22.36
N GLY A 78 -10.58 -10.72 -23.38
CA GLY A 78 -10.92 -12.00 -23.99
C GLY A 78 -10.70 -13.18 -23.03
N TRP A 79 -9.78 -13.05 -22.06
CA TRP A 79 -9.55 -14.07 -21.05
C TRP A 79 -10.58 -14.02 -19.91
N PRO A 80 -11.02 -15.18 -19.40
CA PRO A 80 -11.94 -15.22 -18.26
C PRO A 80 -11.41 -14.45 -17.06
N ALA A 81 -12.33 -13.80 -16.34
CA ALA A 81 -12.04 -13.04 -15.13
C ALA A 81 -11.22 -13.83 -14.10
N TRP A 82 -11.46 -15.14 -13.98
CA TRP A 82 -10.74 -16.00 -13.05
C TRP A 82 -9.27 -16.18 -13.43
N VAL A 83 -8.95 -16.33 -14.72
CA VAL A 83 -7.55 -16.45 -15.19
C VAL A 83 -6.80 -15.18 -14.84
N ARG A 84 -7.39 -14.03 -15.18
CA ARG A 84 -6.81 -12.71 -14.92
C ARG A 84 -6.58 -12.48 -13.42
N ALA A 85 -7.55 -12.85 -12.59
CA ALA A 85 -7.44 -12.77 -11.13
C ALA A 85 -6.41 -13.72 -10.54
N ALA A 86 -6.36 -14.96 -11.03
CA ALA A 86 -5.42 -15.98 -10.59
C ALA A 86 -3.97 -15.60 -10.96
N LEU A 87 -3.75 -15.02 -12.15
CA LEU A 87 -2.44 -14.47 -12.56
C LEU A 87 -2.03 -13.27 -11.71
N ALA A 88 -2.94 -12.32 -11.49
CA ALA A 88 -2.71 -11.17 -10.61
C ALA A 88 -2.32 -11.65 -9.21
N TRP A 89 -3.06 -12.63 -8.67
CA TRP A 89 -2.81 -13.23 -7.36
C TRP A 89 -1.46 -13.96 -7.29
N ARG A 90 -1.12 -14.72 -8.34
CA ARG A 90 0.11 -15.51 -8.42
C ARG A 90 1.35 -14.64 -8.51
N HIS A 91 1.37 -13.67 -9.41
CA HIS A 91 2.62 -12.99 -9.73
C HIS A 91 2.86 -11.73 -8.90
N LEU A 92 1.90 -11.34 -8.05
CA LEU A 92 2.01 -10.19 -7.16
C LEU A 92 3.29 -10.17 -6.33
N GLY A 93 3.65 -11.31 -5.71
CA GLY A 93 4.86 -11.43 -4.89
C GLY A 93 6.15 -11.24 -5.68
N HIS A 94 6.22 -11.74 -6.92
CA HIS A 94 7.39 -11.61 -7.78
C HIS A 94 7.56 -10.17 -8.27
N ILE A 95 6.50 -9.56 -8.79
CA ILE A 95 6.53 -8.20 -9.35
C ILE A 95 6.92 -7.17 -8.28
N ARG A 96 6.39 -7.32 -7.07
CA ARG A 96 6.53 -6.30 -6.02
C ARG A 96 7.62 -6.58 -4.99
N GLY A 97 8.04 -7.84 -4.84
CA GLY A 97 9.19 -8.20 -4.03
C GLY A 97 10.49 -8.10 -4.84
N LEU A 98 10.57 -8.85 -5.94
CA LEU A 98 11.82 -9.05 -6.69
C LEU A 98 12.16 -7.85 -7.58
N TYR A 99 11.31 -7.53 -8.55
CA TYR A 99 11.65 -6.50 -9.57
C TYR A 99 11.67 -5.07 -9.02
N ALA A 100 10.89 -4.78 -7.98
CA ALA A 100 10.96 -3.48 -7.31
C ALA A 100 12.32 -3.29 -6.61
N ALA A 101 12.85 -4.34 -5.98
CA ALA A 101 14.18 -4.31 -5.38
C ALA A 101 15.28 -4.23 -6.46
N GLU A 102 15.17 -5.01 -7.52
CA GLU A 102 16.14 -4.97 -8.63
C GLU A 102 16.20 -3.59 -9.32
N LEU A 103 15.06 -2.90 -9.46
CA LEU A 103 15.04 -1.54 -9.99
C LEU A 103 15.83 -0.55 -9.10
N ALA A 104 15.81 -0.76 -7.78
CA ALA A 104 16.54 0.07 -6.83
C ALA A 104 18.05 -0.24 -6.83
N GLU A 105 18.42 -1.51 -7.02
CA GLU A 105 19.82 -1.96 -7.01
C GLU A 105 20.55 -1.76 -8.33
N ALA A 106 19.83 -1.79 -9.46
CA ALA A 106 20.40 -1.60 -10.79
C ALA A 106 20.89 -0.15 -10.99
N SER A 107 22.09 0.20 -10.51
CA SER A 107 22.72 1.52 -10.71
C SER A 107 23.74 1.48 -11.86
N GLY A 108 23.85 2.57 -12.63
CA GLY A 108 24.86 2.74 -13.70
C GLY A 108 24.35 2.58 -15.14
N PRO A 109 25.11 3.03 -16.15
CA PRO A 109 24.67 3.08 -17.55
C PRO A 109 24.51 1.70 -18.21
N ALA A 110 25.25 0.68 -17.77
CA ALA A 110 25.19 -0.67 -18.33
C ALA A 110 23.81 -1.37 -18.16
N ASN A 111 22.98 -0.90 -17.23
CA ASN A 111 21.65 -1.47 -16.93
C ASN A 111 20.49 -0.57 -17.38
N ALA A 112 20.73 0.40 -18.27
CA ALA A 112 19.71 1.37 -18.66
C ALA A 112 18.48 0.72 -19.33
N ASP A 113 18.70 -0.21 -20.25
CA ASP A 113 17.63 -0.90 -20.98
C ASP A 113 16.84 -1.83 -20.07
N TYR A 114 17.53 -2.56 -19.19
CA TYR A 114 16.89 -3.43 -18.19
C TYR A 114 15.99 -2.63 -17.23
N ARG A 115 16.50 -1.51 -16.69
CA ARG A 115 15.68 -0.61 -15.86
C ARG A 115 14.48 -0.05 -16.62
N ALA A 116 14.67 0.34 -17.88
CA ALA A 116 13.59 0.85 -18.70
C ALA A 116 12.52 -0.22 -18.93
N TRP A 117 12.92 -1.48 -19.13
CA TRP A 117 12.01 -2.61 -19.21
C TRP A 117 11.28 -2.86 -17.87
N ILE A 118 11.98 -2.97 -16.73
CA ILE A 118 11.34 -3.17 -15.41
C ILE A 118 10.32 -2.07 -15.14
N ARG A 119 10.65 -0.80 -15.39
CA ARG A 119 9.71 0.32 -15.20
C ARG A 119 8.45 0.14 -16.04
N ARG A 120 8.59 -0.24 -17.31
CA ARG A 120 7.43 -0.50 -18.18
C ARG A 120 6.62 -1.69 -17.68
N LEU A 121 7.26 -2.77 -17.25
CA LEU A 121 6.59 -3.94 -16.69
C LEU A 121 5.78 -3.56 -15.44
N LEU A 122 6.39 -2.84 -14.49
CA LEU A 122 5.74 -2.39 -13.25
C LEU A 122 4.53 -1.48 -13.53
N THR A 123 4.66 -0.51 -14.44
CA THR A 123 3.54 0.36 -14.82
C THR A 123 2.40 -0.42 -15.47
N ARG A 124 2.71 -1.31 -16.42
CA ARG A 124 1.67 -2.13 -17.09
C ARG A 124 1.00 -3.10 -16.12
N TRP A 125 1.77 -3.67 -15.20
CA TRP A 125 1.25 -4.51 -14.13
C TRP A 125 0.25 -3.75 -13.24
N GLU A 126 0.60 -2.53 -12.81
CA GLU A 126 -0.31 -1.68 -12.00
C GLU A 126 -1.66 -1.46 -12.66
N GLU A 127 -1.64 -1.13 -13.94
CA GLU A 127 -2.85 -0.88 -14.71
C GLU A 127 -3.68 -2.16 -14.90
N ALA A 128 -3.03 -3.26 -15.28
CA ALA A 128 -3.67 -4.56 -15.49
C ALA A 128 -4.27 -5.11 -14.18
N GLU A 129 -3.50 -5.10 -13.09
CA GLU A 129 -3.94 -5.55 -11.77
C GLU A 129 -5.14 -4.75 -11.27
N ARG A 130 -5.10 -3.41 -11.38
CA ARG A 130 -6.22 -2.56 -10.98
C ARG A 130 -7.49 -2.89 -11.79
N SER A 131 -7.35 -3.05 -13.11
CA SER A 131 -8.47 -3.44 -13.99
C SER A 131 -9.08 -4.79 -13.59
N VAL A 132 -8.25 -5.76 -13.21
CA VAL A 132 -8.70 -7.05 -12.67
C VAL A 132 -9.52 -6.84 -11.39
N TRP A 133 -8.97 -6.14 -10.39
CA TRP A 133 -9.65 -5.95 -9.11
C TRP A 133 -10.77 -4.90 -9.13
N ASP A 134 -11.00 -4.20 -10.23
CA ASP A 134 -12.21 -3.39 -10.42
C ASP A 134 -13.43 -4.26 -10.78
N SER A 135 -13.16 -5.40 -11.44
CA SER A 135 -14.16 -6.30 -12.01
C SER A 135 -14.34 -7.60 -11.23
N VAL A 136 -13.31 -8.08 -10.54
CA VAL A 136 -13.32 -9.39 -9.86
C VAL A 136 -13.28 -9.24 -8.33
N PRO A 137 -14.13 -9.95 -7.57
CA PRO A 137 -14.08 -9.93 -6.12
C PRO A 137 -12.68 -10.20 -5.58
N TRP A 138 -12.16 -9.25 -4.80
CA TRP A 138 -10.84 -9.39 -4.22
C TRP A 138 -10.92 -10.21 -2.92
N PRO A 139 -10.10 -11.26 -2.77
CA PRO A 139 -10.25 -12.20 -1.66
C PRO A 139 -9.65 -11.67 -0.34
N GLY A 140 -8.81 -10.64 -0.41
CA GLY A 140 -8.18 -10.00 0.74
C GLY A 140 -6.83 -10.62 1.12
N PRO A 141 -5.97 -9.90 1.85
CA PRO A 141 -4.58 -10.30 2.04
C PRO A 141 -4.42 -11.36 3.15
N PHE A 142 -5.48 -11.64 3.92
CA PHE A 142 -5.50 -12.61 5.01
C PHE A 142 -5.93 -14.02 4.59
N VAL A 143 -6.19 -14.22 3.29
CA VAL A 143 -6.47 -15.53 2.74
C VAL A 143 -5.27 -16.46 2.99
N PRO A 144 -5.49 -17.67 3.54
CA PRO A 144 -4.43 -18.64 3.77
C PRO A 144 -3.67 -18.92 2.49
N ASP A 145 -2.34 -18.87 2.56
CA ASP A 145 -1.51 -19.27 1.45
C ASP A 145 -1.24 -20.78 1.45
N PRO A 146 -1.25 -21.41 0.27
CA PRO A 146 -0.66 -22.73 0.08
C PRO A 146 0.88 -22.68 0.03
N VAL A 147 1.48 -21.51 -0.23
CA VAL A 147 2.94 -21.32 -0.28
C VAL A 147 3.42 -20.44 0.89
N PRO A 148 4.28 -20.94 1.79
CA PRO A 148 4.79 -20.16 2.91
C PRO A 148 5.44 -18.84 2.48
N GLY A 149 5.21 -17.76 3.26
CA GLY A 149 5.84 -16.44 3.07
C GLY A 149 5.10 -15.48 2.13
N TRP A 150 4.16 -15.97 1.32
CA TRP A 150 3.44 -15.15 0.33
C TRP A 150 2.46 -14.16 0.97
N GLN A 151 1.91 -14.53 2.13
CA GLN A 151 0.93 -13.73 2.84
C GLN A 151 1.55 -12.40 3.29
N ALA A 152 2.78 -12.44 3.79
CA ALA A 152 3.51 -11.26 4.24
C ALA A 152 3.77 -10.28 3.08
N ALA A 153 4.18 -10.79 1.91
CA ALA A 153 4.39 -9.98 0.73
C ALA A 153 3.09 -9.31 0.24
N ARG A 154 1.96 -10.03 0.26
CA ARG A 154 0.66 -9.45 -0.13
C ARG A 154 0.11 -8.46 0.88
N LEU A 155 0.31 -8.70 2.18
CA LEU A 155 -0.04 -7.74 3.22
C LEU A 155 0.75 -6.45 3.02
N LEU A 156 2.07 -6.54 2.85
CA LEU A 156 2.93 -5.40 2.58
C LEU A 156 2.49 -4.64 1.33
N TRP A 157 2.25 -5.35 0.22
CA TRP A 157 1.73 -4.73 -1.00
C TRP A 157 0.40 -4.01 -0.76
N PHE A 158 -0.56 -4.67 -0.10
CA PHE A 158 -1.87 -4.07 0.08
C PHE A 158 -1.81 -2.82 0.96
N GLU A 159 -0.89 -2.78 1.92
CA GLU A 159 -0.60 -1.60 2.74
C GLU A 159 -0.03 -0.43 1.95
N THR A 160 0.74 -0.69 0.89
CA THR A 160 1.46 0.34 0.12
C THR A 160 0.81 0.66 -1.24
N GLN A 161 -0.13 -0.14 -1.72
CA GLN A 161 -0.78 0.06 -3.03
C GLN A 161 -1.56 1.39 -3.10
N TYR A 162 -1.58 2.07 -4.24
CA TYR A 162 -2.54 3.16 -4.48
C TYR A 162 -2.58 3.50 -5.98
N PRO A 163 -3.75 3.86 -6.54
CA PRO A 163 -5.06 3.83 -5.90
C PRO A 163 -5.54 2.40 -5.65
N LEU A 164 -6.47 2.23 -4.72
CA LEU A 164 -7.14 0.95 -4.51
C LEU A 164 -8.22 0.74 -5.56
N ALA A 165 -8.34 -0.49 -6.05
CA ALA A 165 -9.41 -0.90 -6.97
C ALA A 165 -10.75 -1.04 -6.24
N ARG A 166 -11.85 -1.01 -7.00
CA ARG A 166 -13.22 -1.01 -6.48
C ARG A 166 -13.51 -2.19 -5.55
N GLN A 167 -13.09 -3.40 -5.91
CA GLN A 167 -13.36 -4.59 -5.09
C GLN A 167 -12.49 -4.66 -3.83
N GLN A 168 -11.33 -3.98 -3.84
CA GLN A 168 -10.49 -3.86 -2.65
C GLN A 168 -11.14 -2.93 -1.62
N LEU A 169 -11.71 -1.80 -2.07
CA LEU A 169 -12.50 -0.92 -1.22
C LEU A 169 -13.77 -1.62 -0.70
N ALA A 170 -14.44 -2.40 -1.55
CA ALA A 170 -15.59 -3.20 -1.15
C ALA A 170 -15.23 -4.22 -0.06
N TRP A 171 -14.08 -4.91 -0.21
CA TRP A 171 -13.55 -5.79 0.82
C TRP A 171 -13.32 -5.05 2.13
N CYS A 172 -12.65 -3.89 2.12
CA CYS A 172 -12.41 -3.12 3.33
C CYS A 172 -13.71 -2.74 4.05
N ARG A 173 -14.73 -2.31 3.31
CA ARG A 173 -16.05 -1.99 3.90
C ARG A 173 -16.72 -3.22 4.51
N ALA A 174 -16.62 -4.36 3.84
CA ALA A 174 -17.16 -5.62 4.37
C ALA A 174 -16.48 -5.98 5.70
N ARG A 175 -15.15 -5.84 5.81
CA ARG A 175 -14.38 -6.05 7.05
C ARG A 175 -14.79 -5.06 8.15
N LEU A 176 -15.00 -3.80 7.80
CA LEU A 176 -15.41 -2.76 8.75
C LEU A 176 -16.76 -3.10 9.41
N ARG A 177 -17.71 -3.56 8.58
CA ARG A 177 -19.07 -3.93 8.99
C ARG A 177 -19.17 -5.27 9.69
N ASP A 178 -18.27 -6.22 9.44
CA ASP A 178 -18.30 -7.52 10.13
C ASP A 178 -17.88 -7.36 11.61
N PRO A 179 -18.77 -7.57 12.59
CA PRO A 179 -18.45 -7.44 14.01
C PRO A 179 -17.41 -8.46 14.51
N ARG A 180 -17.11 -9.49 13.72
CA ARG A 180 -16.10 -10.51 14.02
C ARG A 180 -14.70 -10.08 13.59
N THR A 181 -14.57 -9.16 12.64
CA THR A 181 -13.27 -8.62 12.22
C THR A 181 -12.72 -7.69 13.29
N ARG A 182 -11.47 -7.95 13.70
CA ARG A 182 -10.80 -7.36 14.86
C ARG A 182 -9.32 -7.11 14.59
N GLY A 183 -8.68 -6.34 15.47
CA GLY A 183 -7.24 -6.20 15.54
C GLY A 183 -6.62 -5.69 14.23
N PRO A 184 -5.57 -6.36 13.70
CA PRO A 184 -4.85 -5.88 12.52
C PRO A 184 -5.68 -5.81 11.25
N GLU A 185 -6.57 -6.79 11.00
CA GLU A 185 -7.43 -6.81 9.82
C GLU A 185 -8.40 -5.62 9.81
N LEU A 186 -9.00 -5.32 10.96
CA LEU A 186 -9.87 -4.16 11.10
C LEU A 186 -9.10 -2.84 10.94
N GLY A 187 -7.92 -2.75 11.55
CA GLY A 187 -7.03 -1.61 11.45
C GLY A 187 -6.58 -1.32 10.03
N LEU A 188 -6.21 -2.38 9.31
CA LEU A 188 -5.86 -2.32 7.90
C LEU A 188 -7.05 -1.81 7.09
N ALA A 189 -8.21 -2.46 7.19
CA ALA A 189 -9.41 -2.04 6.45
C ALA A 189 -9.78 -0.57 6.69
N LEU A 190 -9.74 -0.12 7.95
CA LEU A 190 -9.98 1.27 8.32
C LEU A 190 -8.94 2.21 7.68
N ARG A 191 -7.64 1.92 7.84
CA ARG A 191 -6.55 2.70 7.24
C ARG A 191 -6.69 2.77 5.73
N ARG A 192 -7.06 1.69 5.06
CA ARG A 192 -7.19 1.65 3.61
C ARG A 192 -8.38 2.45 3.09
N LEU A 193 -9.52 2.44 3.79
CA LEU A 193 -10.64 3.30 3.46
C LEU A 193 -10.31 4.77 3.69
N TRP A 194 -9.62 5.06 4.79
CA TRP A 194 -9.10 6.39 5.09
C TRP A 194 -8.13 6.88 3.99
N ASP A 195 -7.18 6.02 3.64
CA ASP A 195 -6.15 6.29 2.63
C ASP A 195 -6.72 6.55 1.23
N ALA A 196 -7.89 5.98 0.95
CA ALA A 196 -8.59 6.15 -0.32
C ALA A 196 -9.61 7.30 -0.31
N GLY A 197 -9.69 8.09 0.78
CA GLY A 197 -10.73 9.12 0.95
C GLY A 197 -12.16 8.55 0.87
N SER A 198 -12.31 7.26 1.18
CA SER A 198 -13.52 6.47 0.98
C SER A 198 -14.23 6.08 2.29
N LEU A 199 -13.62 6.44 3.43
CA LEU A 199 -14.21 6.28 4.76
C LEU A 199 -15.22 7.39 5.03
N THR A 200 -16.33 7.03 5.66
CA THR A 200 -17.41 7.97 6.03
C THR A 200 -17.52 8.16 7.54
N ALA A 201 -18.14 9.28 7.96
CA ALA A 201 -18.43 9.55 9.36
C ALA A 201 -19.39 8.49 9.96
N ASP A 202 -20.39 8.03 9.19
CA ASP A 202 -21.34 7.00 9.62
C ASP A 202 -20.64 5.66 9.89
N GLU A 203 -19.71 5.27 9.02
CA GLU A 203 -18.89 4.07 9.21
C GLU A 203 -18.05 4.16 10.49
N LEU A 204 -17.49 5.34 10.82
CA LEU A 204 -16.77 5.56 12.08
C LEU A 204 -17.68 5.56 13.31
N ALA A 205 -18.86 6.16 13.21
CA ALA A 205 -19.83 6.22 14.29
C ALA A 205 -20.31 4.81 14.68
N GLN A 206 -20.48 3.92 13.70
CA GLN A 206 -20.83 2.50 13.96
C GLN A 206 -19.70 1.72 14.66
N LEU A 207 -18.44 2.13 14.51
CA LEU A 207 -17.31 1.51 15.19
C LEU A 207 -17.12 2.00 16.63
N ALA A 208 -17.64 3.19 16.97
CA ALA A 208 -17.44 3.81 18.28
C ALA A 208 -17.98 2.92 19.42
N PRO A 209 -19.18 2.34 19.31
CA PRO A 209 -19.58 1.27 20.22
C PRO A 209 -18.66 0.05 20.06
N GLY A 210 -17.91 -0.27 21.12
CA GLY A 210 -17.08 -1.48 21.14
C GLY A 210 -15.73 -1.37 20.42
N TRP A 211 -15.26 -0.17 20.02
CA TRP A 211 -13.90 0.01 19.47
C TRP A 211 -12.83 -0.66 20.36
N ARG A 212 -13.03 -0.57 21.68
CA ARG A 212 -12.16 -1.15 22.71
C ARG A 212 -12.03 -2.67 22.53
N SER A 213 -13.15 -3.38 22.36
CA SER A 213 -13.15 -4.84 22.17
C SER A 213 -12.72 -5.24 20.76
N ARG A 214 -12.93 -4.39 19.76
CA ARG A 214 -12.55 -4.67 18.36
C ARG A 214 -11.07 -4.44 18.08
N PHE A 215 -10.44 -3.40 18.65
CA PHE A 215 -9.03 -3.09 18.41
C PHE A 215 -8.08 -3.65 19.49
N LEU A 216 -8.53 -3.86 20.73
CA LEU A 216 -7.63 -4.19 21.85
C LEU A 216 -7.62 -5.65 22.29
N ARG A 217 -8.63 -6.45 21.93
CA ARG A 217 -8.77 -7.81 22.48
C ARG A 217 -7.72 -8.81 21.98
N SER A 218 -7.00 -8.48 20.90
CA SER A 218 -5.89 -9.26 20.35
C SER A 218 -4.50 -8.80 20.83
N LEU A 219 -4.43 -7.86 21.77
CA LEU A 219 -3.16 -7.32 22.31
C LEU A 219 -2.57 -8.16 23.45
N GLY A 220 -3.11 -9.36 23.71
CA GLY A 220 -2.64 -10.28 24.76
C GLY A 220 -1.33 -11.00 24.45
N GLY A 221 -0.64 -10.62 23.37
CA GLY A 221 0.67 -11.12 22.98
C GLY A 221 1.24 -10.15 21.96
N GLU A 222 2.44 -9.67 22.22
CA GLU A 222 3.17 -8.65 21.47
C GLU A 222 3.09 -8.85 19.94
N THR A 223 2.60 -7.86 19.19
CA THR A 223 3.00 -7.61 17.79
C THR A 223 2.43 -6.27 17.29
N PHE A 224 3.27 -5.57 16.52
CA PHE A 224 3.22 -4.15 16.15
C PHE A 224 2.01 -3.66 15.31
N SER A 225 1.03 -4.50 14.95
CA SER A 225 0.03 -4.16 13.93
C SER A 225 -1.31 -3.60 14.45
N CYS A 226 -1.62 -3.73 15.75
CA CYS A 226 -2.85 -3.15 16.34
C CYS A 226 -2.70 -1.70 16.83
N LEU A 227 -1.49 -1.29 17.24
CA LEU A 227 -1.21 0.10 17.67
C LEU A 227 -1.45 1.11 16.52
N PRO A 228 -1.00 0.83 15.28
CA PRO A 228 -1.40 1.58 14.09
C PRO A 228 -2.91 1.80 13.95
N ALA A 229 -3.69 0.75 14.20
CA ALA A 229 -5.13 0.76 14.02
C ALA A 229 -5.83 1.75 14.97
N VAL A 230 -5.39 1.78 16.23
CA VAL A 230 -5.91 2.69 17.25
C VAL A 230 -5.58 4.15 16.91
N VAL A 231 -4.37 4.42 16.41
CA VAL A 231 -3.96 5.76 15.97
C VAL A 231 -4.78 6.22 14.77
N VAL A 232 -4.88 5.39 13.72
CA VAL A 232 -5.68 5.69 12.53
C VAL A 232 -7.13 5.96 12.92
N TYR A 233 -7.72 5.15 13.79
CA TYR A 233 -9.08 5.37 14.28
C TYR A 233 -9.23 6.70 15.02
N GLY A 234 -8.29 7.03 15.92
CA GLY A 234 -8.35 8.30 16.64
C GLY A 234 -8.16 9.52 15.75
N MET A 235 -7.21 9.49 14.81
CA MET A 235 -7.04 10.52 13.78
C MET A 235 -8.31 10.69 12.95
N ALA A 236 -8.93 9.56 12.59
CA ALA A 236 -10.12 9.56 11.78
C ALA A 236 -11.30 10.24 12.47
N LEU A 237 -11.55 9.86 13.72
CA LEU A 237 -12.57 10.49 14.56
C LEU A 237 -12.33 12.00 14.70
N ALA A 238 -11.07 12.43 14.84
CA ALA A 238 -10.75 13.83 15.08
C ALA A 238 -11.11 14.69 13.87
N GLU A 239 -10.71 14.25 12.69
CA GLU A 239 -10.93 15.00 11.46
C GLU A 239 -12.41 14.96 11.02
N PHE A 240 -13.14 13.88 11.30
CA PHE A 240 -14.59 13.86 11.13
C PHE A 240 -15.36 14.60 12.26
N GLY A 241 -14.66 15.14 13.26
CA GLY A 241 -15.28 15.85 14.38
C GLY A 241 -16.17 14.97 15.25
N VAL A 242 -15.93 13.64 15.28
CA VAL A 242 -16.72 12.67 16.04
C VAL A 242 -16.16 12.54 17.45
N PRO A 243 -16.89 12.96 18.51
CA PRO A 243 -16.42 12.84 19.88
C PRO A 243 -16.28 11.36 20.26
N ASN A 244 -15.16 10.99 20.88
CA ASN A 244 -14.94 9.63 21.35
C ASN A 244 -14.10 9.59 22.64
N GLN A 245 -14.47 8.69 23.55
CA GLN A 245 -13.75 8.43 24.80
C GLN A 245 -12.39 7.74 24.60
N LEU A 246 -12.02 7.43 23.35
CA LEU A 246 -10.73 6.85 22.98
C LEU A 246 -9.54 7.58 23.62
N PHE A 247 -9.46 8.91 23.49
CA PHE A 247 -8.30 9.62 24.00
C PHE A 247 -8.24 9.67 25.54
N ALA A 248 -9.40 9.77 26.20
CA ALA A 248 -9.49 9.67 27.66
C ALA A 248 -8.97 8.32 28.16
N HIS A 249 -9.39 7.23 27.52
CA HIS A 249 -8.83 5.91 27.79
C HIS A 249 -7.31 5.87 27.60
N VAL A 250 -6.81 6.36 26.45
CA VAL A 250 -5.37 6.32 26.17
C VAL A 250 -4.58 7.08 27.25
N ARG A 251 -5.08 8.22 27.74
CA ARG A 251 -4.49 8.94 28.89
C ARG A 251 -4.45 8.11 30.17
N GLU A 252 -5.54 7.43 30.52
CA GLU A 252 -5.60 6.53 31.71
C GLU A 252 -4.54 5.41 31.65
N ARG A 253 -4.03 5.09 30.46
CA ARG A 253 -3.07 3.99 30.22
C ARG A 253 -1.79 4.47 29.55
N ARG A 254 -1.47 5.76 29.71
CA ARG A 254 -0.37 6.46 29.04
C ARG A 254 0.92 5.64 29.06
N ASP A 255 1.37 5.20 30.24
CA ASP A 255 2.64 4.51 30.44
C ASP A 255 2.86 3.31 29.52
N ARG A 256 1.79 2.64 29.11
CA ARG A 256 1.89 1.48 28.21
C ARG A 256 2.13 1.92 26.76
N TRP A 257 1.58 3.07 26.33
CA TRP A 257 1.41 3.41 24.91
C TRP A 257 1.94 4.81 24.54
N THR A 258 2.80 5.40 25.38
CA THR A 258 3.23 6.81 25.33
C THR A 258 3.69 7.26 23.95
N ASP A 259 4.62 6.55 23.32
CA ASP A 259 5.21 7.01 22.06
C ASP A 259 4.39 6.57 20.85
N ASN A 260 3.88 5.33 20.82
CA ASN A 260 3.28 4.78 19.62
C ASN A 260 1.79 5.10 19.43
N VAL A 261 1.07 5.53 20.47
CA VAL A 261 -0.35 5.86 20.36
C VAL A 261 -0.66 7.22 20.95
N TYR A 262 -0.16 7.48 22.15
CA TYR A 262 -0.46 8.72 22.85
C TYR A 262 0.15 9.94 22.15
N ALA A 263 1.44 9.90 21.81
CA ALA A 263 2.12 11.05 21.19
C ALA A 263 1.42 11.53 19.90
N PRO A 264 1.04 10.67 18.93
CA PRO A 264 0.21 11.08 17.81
C PRO A 264 -1.10 11.72 18.27
N LEU A 265 -1.89 11.04 19.10
CA LEU A 265 -3.23 11.51 19.49
C LEU A 265 -3.23 12.82 20.30
N VAL A 266 -2.12 13.19 20.96
CA VAL A 266 -1.92 14.52 21.56
C VAL A 266 -2.07 15.62 20.51
N GLY A 267 -1.61 15.42 19.27
CA GLY A 267 -1.76 16.42 18.22
C GLY A 267 -3.23 16.80 17.96
N TRP A 268 -4.11 15.80 17.94
CA TRP A 268 -5.53 15.98 17.67
C TRP A 268 -6.36 16.36 18.90
N TYR A 269 -6.08 15.74 20.06
CA TYR A 269 -6.95 15.82 21.23
C TYR A 269 -6.27 16.39 22.49
N GLY A 270 -4.96 16.62 22.44
CA GLY A 270 -4.18 17.13 23.57
C GLY A 270 -4.52 18.57 23.93
N SER A 271 -4.26 18.91 25.19
CA SER A 271 -4.20 20.27 25.71
C SER A 271 -2.95 21.00 25.21
N ALA A 272 -2.92 22.33 25.35
CA ALA A 272 -1.75 23.14 25.00
C ALA A 272 -0.47 22.68 25.73
N ALA A 273 -0.58 22.33 27.01
CA ALA A 273 0.54 21.84 27.81
C ALA A 273 1.07 20.48 27.30
N GLU A 274 0.18 19.55 26.95
CA GLU A 274 0.58 18.25 26.38
C GLU A 274 1.26 18.43 25.02
N VAL A 275 0.78 19.36 24.18
CA VAL A 275 1.40 19.68 22.90
C VAL A 275 2.77 20.31 23.09
N GLU A 276 2.93 21.24 24.04
CA GLU A 276 4.21 21.89 24.35
C GLU A 276 5.25 20.86 24.84
N GLU A 277 4.83 19.91 25.69
CA GLU A 277 5.67 18.79 26.12
C GLU A 277 6.20 17.99 24.92
N GLN A 278 5.31 17.60 23.98
CA GLN A 278 5.71 16.87 22.77
C GLN A 278 6.56 17.74 21.84
N TRP A 279 6.28 19.04 21.73
CA TRP A 279 7.07 19.98 20.94
C TRP A 279 8.51 20.05 21.44
N GLY A 280 8.70 20.27 22.74
CA GLY A 280 10.03 20.28 23.36
C GLY A 280 10.78 18.95 23.21
N ARG A 281 10.08 17.81 23.15
CA ARG A 281 10.69 16.51 22.81
C ARG A 281 11.10 16.44 21.34
N ALA A 282 10.24 16.90 20.43
CA ALA A 282 10.46 16.84 18.99
C ALA A 282 11.68 17.65 18.54
N VAL A 283 11.84 18.89 19.05
CA VAL A 283 12.88 19.82 18.57
C VAL A 283 14.26 19.61 19.21
N ARG A 284 14.36 18.90 20.34
CA ARG A 284 15.65 18.57 21.00
C ARG A 284 16.47 17.49 20.28
N GLY A 285 15.92 16.89 19.20
CA GLY A 285 16.57 15.84 18.42
C GLY A 285 16.37 14.43 19.00
N GLY A 286 16.50 13.41 18.14
CA GLY A 286 16.35 12.00 18.52
C GLY A 286 14.90 11.51 18.75
N ALA A 287 13.90 12.38 18.58
CA ALA A 287 12.51 12.01 18.69
C ALA A 287 12.08 11.08 17.54
N GLY A 288 11.36 10.01 17.88
CA GLY A 288 10.76 9.12 16.90
C GLY A 288 9.63 9.80 16.12
N TRP A 289 9.34 9.25 14.94
CA TRP A 289 8.25 9.68 14.05
C TRP A 289 6.92 10.03 14.76
N PRO A 290 6.41 9.22 15.70
CA PRO A 290 5.12 9.50 16.34
C PRO A 290 5.08 10.81 17.13
N VAL A 291 6.20 11.17 17.75
CA VAL A 291 6.35 12.41 18.51
C VAL A 291 6.43 13.60 17.57
N LEU A 292 7.21 13.48 16.48
CA LEU A 292 7.28 14.52 15.44
C LEU A 292 5.88 14.80 14.85
N LEU A 293 5.12 13.75 14.56
CA LEU A 293 3.75 13.85 14.06
C LEU A 293 2.83 14.54 15.06
N GLY A 294 2.77 14.04 16.29
CA GLY A 294 1.90 14.58 17.34
C GLY A 294 2.18 16.04 17.65
N ALA A 295 3.46 16.39 17.83
CA ALA A 295 3.91 17.75 18.11
C ALA A 295 3.54 18.73 16.99
N THR A 296 3.82 18.37 15.74
CA THR A 296 3.57 19.27 14.60
C THR A 296 2.09 19.42 14.28
N VAL A 297 1.29 18.35 14.36
CA VAL A 297 -0.18 18.43 14.24
C VAL A 297 -0.77 19.28 15.36
N GLY A 298 -0.31 19.06 16.60
CA GLY A 298 -0.74 19.84 17.75
C GLY A 298 -0.46 21.32 17.57
N ARG A 299 0.78 21.67 17.19
CA ARG A 299 1.19 23.06 16.93
C ARG A 299 0.37 23.68 15.79
N ALA A 300 0.23 22.96 14.67
CA ALA A 300 -0.58 23.43 13.54
C ALA A 300 -2.01 23.76 13.96
N ARG A 301 -2.63 22.91 14.78
CA ARG A 301 -3.98 23.12 15.31
C ARG A 301 -4.06 24.32 16.26
N LEU A 302 -3.16 24.39 17.25
CA LEU A 302 -3.19 25.46 18.26
C LEU A 302 -2.94 26.84 17.66
N ASP A 303 -2.06 26.92 16.67
CA ASP A 303 -1.63 28.19 16.07
C ASP A 303 -2.42 28.55 14.81
N GLY A 304 -3.36 27.69 14.37
CA GLY A 304 -4.12 27.91 13.13
C GLY A 304 -3.27 27.86 11.86
N LEU A 305 -2.18 27.09 11.87
CA LEU A 305 -1.25 26.96 10.76
C LEU A 305 -1.57 25.74 9.88
N SER A 306 -1.15 25.78 8.62
CA SER A 306 -1.05 24.56 7.82
C SER A 306 0.03 23.64 8.39
N LEU A 307 -0.19 22.31 8.34
CA LEU A 307 0.77 21.34 8.88
C LEU A 307 2.17 21.47 8.26
N ARG A 308 2.27 21.68 6.94
CA ARG A 308 3.56 21.91 6.26
C ARG A 308 4.32 23.11 6.83
N ARG A 309 3.61 24.17 7.23
CA ARG A 309 4.22 25.35 7.86
C ARG A 309 4.67 25.05 9.28
N ALA A 310 3.88 24.32 10.06
CA ALA A 310 4.31 23.88 11.39
C ALA A 310 5.56 22.98 11.33
N CYS A 311 5.65 22.08 10.34
CA CYS A 311 6.83 21.26 10.09
C CYS A 311 8.08 22.09 9.72
N ASP A 312 7.93 23.10 8.87
CA ASP A 312 9.02 24.02 8.50
C ASP A 312 9.56 24.80 9.71
N LEU A 313 8.67 25.33 10.56
CA LEU A 313 9.06 25.99 11.80
C LEU A 313 9.78 25.04 12.77
N ALA A 314 9.25 23.82 12.93
CA ALA A 314 9.86 22.79 13.76
C ALA A 314 11.26 22.40 13.26
N ALA A 315 11.42 22.28 11.94
CA ALA A 315 12.70 21.99 11.30
C ALA A 315 13.74 23.09 11.53
N ALA A 316 13.33 24.35 11.46
CA ALA A 316 14.20 25.49 11.73
C ALA A 316 14.65 25.51 13.21
N GLU A 317 13.73 25.26 14.14
CA GLU A 317 14.02 25.20 15.58
C GLU A 317 14.93 24.02 15.94
N ALA A 318 14.67 22.84 15.35
CA ALA A 318 15.48 21.64 15.58
C ALA A 318 16.84 21.65 14.85
N GLY A 319 17.07 22.61 13.95
CA GLY A 319 18.25 22.65 13.09
C GLY A 319 18.37 21.48 12.10
N SER A 320 17.30 20.71 11.88
CA SER A 320 17.29 19.55 10.99
C SER A 320 15.92 19.33 10.33
N PRO A 321 15.84 19.31 8.98
CA PRO A 321 14.58 19.16 8.28
C PRO A 321 14.13 17.70 8.08
N ALA A 322 15.01 16.71 8.22
CA ALA A 322 14.76 15.35 7.73
C ALA A 322 13.49 14.70 8.30
N GLY A 323 13.32 14.73 9.63
CA GLY A 323 12.15 14.12 10.29
C GLY A 323 10.84 14.87 10.01
N PHE A 324 10.87 16.20 10.06
CA PHE A 324 9.68 17.02 9.83
C PHE A 324 9.27 17.10 8.35
N LEU A 325 10.24 17.03 7.44
CA LEU A 325 9.98 16.90 6.01
C LEU A 325 9.24 15.60 5.73
N ALA A 326 9.66 14.49 6.34
CA ALA A 326 8.93 13.24 6.21
C ALA A 326 7.46 13.41 6.68
N VAL A 327 7.18 14.11 7.79
CA VAL A 327 5.80 14.40 8.27
C VAL A 327 5.02 15.21 7.26
N ALA A 328 5.63 16.28 6.72
CA ALA A 328 5.00 17.14 5.73
C ALA A 328 4.74 16.42 4.38
N LEU A 329 5.57 15.45 4.02
CA LEU A 329 5.34 14.60 2.85
C LEU A 329 4.15 13.67 3.10
N ALA A 330 4.11 13.02 4.26
CA ALA A 330 3.07 12.06 4.65
C ALA A 330 1.66 12.64 4.73
N HIS A 331 1.55 13.91 5.12
CA HIS A 331 0.27 14.56 5.37
C HIS A 331 -0.14 15.52 4.25
N GLY A 332 -1.35 15.31 3.70
CA GLY A 332 -1.96 16.17 2.67
C GLY A 332 -2.34 15.45 1.37
N TRP A 333 -2.21 14.12 1.32
CA TRP A 333 -2.70 13.27 0.23
C TRP A 333 -3.63 12.20 0.82
N PRO A 334 -4.56 11.60 0.05
CA PRO A 334 -5.24 10.34 0.33
C PRO A 334 -4.45 9.38 1.22
N ARG A 335 -3.19 9.04 0.93
CA ARG A 335 -2.33 8.25 1.83
C ARG A 335 -1.92 9.03 3.10
N ARG A 336 -2.86 9.24 4.03
CA ARG A 336 -2.64 9.93 5.30
C ARG A 336 -2.07 8.95 6.30
N LEU A 337 -0.75 8.90 6.36
CA LEU A 337 -0.09 7.79 7.05
C LEU A 337 0.08 8.02 8.55
N TRP A 338 -0.57 7.13 9.31
CA TRP A 338 0.22 6.23 10.14
C TRP A 338 0.68 5.05 9.27
N ALA A 339 1.91 5.13 8.74
CA ALA A 339 2.68 3.99 8.25
C ALA A 339 3.96 3.95 9.06
N GLY A 340 4.30 2.75 9.52
CA GLY A 340 5.70 2.45 9.82
C GLY A 340 6.49 2.64 8.53
N ARG A 341 7.42 3.60 8.54
CA ARG A 341 8.37 3.93 7.47
C ARG A 341 7.76 4.48 6.18
N ILE A 342 7.90 5.79 5.99
CA ILE A 342 7.83 6.40 4.66
C ILE A 342 9.13 6.04 3.96
N GLU A 343 9.06 5.14 2.99
CA GLU A 343 10.16 4.93 2.07
C GLU A 343 10.09 6.04 1.02
N THR A 344 10.90 7.09 1.20
CA THR A 344 10.94 8.29 0.34
C THR A 344 11.35 8.00 -1.11
N ALA A 345 11.66 6.73 -1.44
CA ALA A 345 12.02 6.28 -2.78
C ALA A 345 10.81 6.07 -3.70
N GLU A 346 9.57 6.05 -3.19
CA GLU A 346 8.42 5.85 -4.06
C GLU A 346 8.11 7.11 -4.92
N PRO A 347 7.81 6.98 -6.24
CA PRO A 347 7.62 8.11 -7.16
C PRO A 347 6.57 9.15 -6.71
N GLN A 348 5.55 8.70 -5.99
CA GLN A 348 4.52 9.52 -5.39
C GLN A 348 5.08 10.57 -4.41
N TRP A 349 6.08 10.22 -3.59
CA TRP A 349 6.68 11.14 -2.63
C TRP A 349 7.48 12.24 -3.33
N ALA A 350 8.08 11.93 -4.49
CA ALA A 350 8.79 12.91 -5.31
C ALA A 350 7.86 14.03 -5.82
N VAL A 351 6.62 13.70 -6.21
CA VAL A 351 5.64 14.72 -6.62
C VAL A 351 5.34 15.69 -5.48
N ARG A 352 5.17 15.18 -4.25
CA ARG A 352 4.90 16.01 -3.08
C ARG A 352 6.13 16.81 -2.65
N ALA A 353 7.30 16.20 -2.70
CA ALA A 353 8.57 16.87 -2.47
C ALA A 353 8.74 18.04 -3.44
N ALA A 354 8.37 17.88 -4.71
CA ALA A 354 8.38 18.96 -5.70
C ALA A 354 7.39 20.09 -5.35
N GLN A 355 6.18 19.74 -4.89
CA GLN A 355 5.20 20.73 -4.42
C GLN A 355 5.71 21.52 -3.21
N LEU A 356 6.30 20.84 -2.21
CA LEU A 356 6.89 21.50 -1.05
C LEU A 356 8.10 22.36 -1.43
N ALA A 357 8.92 21.89 -2.37
CA ALA A 357 10.06 22.66 -2.90
C ALA A 357 9.61 23.95 -3.63
N ALA A 358 8.43 23.93 -4.27
CA ALA A 358 7.87 25.08 -4.97
C ALA A 358 7.07 26.03 -4.07
N ASP A 359 6.69 25.62 -2.86
CA ASP A 359 5.85 26.42 -1.96
C ASP A 359 6.63 27.60 -1.36
N THR A 360 6.44 28.81 -1.91
CA THR A 360 7.15 30.03 -1.49
C THR A 360 6.83 30.50 -0.07
N SER A 361 5.82 29.94 0.59
CA SER A 361 5.53 30.22 2.00
C SER A 361 6.47 29.49 2.98
N LEU A 362 7.25 28.52 2.49
CA LEU A 362 8.19 27.73 3.29
C LEU A 362 9.61 28.29 3.24
N SER A 363 10.40 28.03 4.29
CA SER A 363 11.79 28.51 4.37
C SER A 363 12.67 27.96 3.22
N PRO A 364 13.69 28.70 2.77
CA PRO A 364 14.64 28.21 1.76
C PRO A 364 15.32 26.89 2.15
N ALA A 365 15.60 26.68 3.45
CA ALA A 365 16.23 25.46 3.93
C ALA A 365 15.31 24.24 3.76
N PHE A 366 14.04 24.37 4.13
CA PHE A 366 13.07 23.29 4.02
C PHE A 366 12.74 22.94 2.56
N ARG A 367 12.62 23.96 1.70
CA ARG A 367 12.44 23.77 0.25
C ARG A 367 13.62 23.03 -0.39
N ARG A 368 14.86 23.38 -0.04
CA ARG A 368 16.05 22.66 -0.52
C ARG A 368 16.08 21.21 -0.07
N ALA A 369 15.70 20.94 1.18
CA ALA A 369 15.59 19.57 1.68
C ALA A 369 14.54 18.77 0.88
N ALA A 370 13.40 19.39 0.54
CA ALA A 370 12.41 18.78 -0.32
C ALA A 370 12.94 18.52 -1.75
N THR A 371 13.67 19.47 -2.35
CA THR A 371 14.33 19.26 -3.66
C THR A 371 15.28 18.07 -3.65
N ALA A 372 16.01 17.84 -2.56
CA ALA A 372 16.93 16.70 -2.44
C ALA A 372 16.21 15.33 -2.41
N VAL A 373 14.90 15.30 -2.14
CA VAL A 373 14.05 14.11 -2.22
C VAL A 373 13.52 13.90 -3.64
N CYS A 374 13.46 14.95 -4.48
CA CYS A 374 13.06 14.82 -5.87
C CYS A 374 14.19 14.16 -6.69
N PRO A 375 13.90 13.13 -7.51
CA PRO A 375 14.84 12.71 -8.53
C PRO A 375 15.07 13.89 -9.49
N ALA A 376 16.32 14.20 -9.80
CA ALA A 376 16.65 15.28 -10.72
C ALA A 376 15.90 15.05 -12.05
N PRO A 377 15.28 16.08 -12.64
CA PRO A 377 14.77 15.96 -13.99
C PRO A 377 15.95 15.57 -14.87
N GLN A 378 15.85 14.44 -15.58
CA GLN A 378 16.80 14.12 -16.64
C GLN A 378 16.69 15.24 -17.66
N GLY A 379 17.62 16.19 -17.58
CA GLY A 379 17.69 17.30 -18.50
C GLY A 379 17.76 16.73 -19.90
N SER A 380 16.75 17.06 -20.72
CA SER A 380 16.89 17.03 -22.16
C SER A 380 18.03 17.97 -22.51
N GLY A 381 19.25 17.44 -22.56
CA GLY A 381 20.42 18.09 -23.12
C GLY A 381 20.22 18.24 -24.62
N LYS A 382 19.31 19.13 -25.03
CA LYS A 382 19.43 19.83 -26.30
C LYS A 382 20.46 20.93 -26.08
N THR A 383 21.70 20.61 -26.37
CA THR A 383 22.61 21.59 -26.95
C THR A 383 22.71 21.23 -28.43
N GLY A 384 22.00 21.97 -29.27
CA GLY A 384 22.38 22.13 -30.68
C GLY A 384 23.16 23.45 -30.84
N PRO A 385 23.60 23.80 -32.04
CA PRO A 385 23.75 22.98 -33.25
C PRO A 385 25.09 22.23 -33.33
#